data_AF-A0A4R1U245-F1
#
_entry.id   AF-A0A4R1U245-F1
#
_cell.length_a   1.000
_cell.length_b   1.000
_cell.length_c   1.000
_cell.angle_alpha   90.00
_cell.angle_beta   90.00
_cell.angle_gamma   90.00
#
_symmetry.space_group_name_H-M   'P 1'
#
loop_
_entity.id
_entity.type
_entity.pdbx_description
1 polymer ?
#
loop_
_entity_poly.entity_id
_entity_poly.type
_entity_poly.pdbx_seq_one_letter_code
_entity_poly.pdbx_strand_id
1 'polypeptide(L)'
;MTPAIVGGIVAVVVLLLAGLAWVVMRMRRVVKIETPEEAADAAQAQLRGFAVAGAVVGADGQGALAIADDGRVAAVKRIGKTLTVREVSWRTVRATHEGILVETGDKALGAVMLAQVDVLDIRRLAPKSVRV
;
A
#
# COMPACT_ATOMS: atom_id res chain seq x y z
N MET A 1 49.02 15.43 19.09
CA MET A 1 47.65 15.73 18.62
C MET A 1 46.75 15.65 19.84
N THR A 2 46.13 16.76 20.23
CA THR A 2 45.47 16.91 21.54
C THR A 2 44.16 16.10 21.59
N PRO A 3 43.90 15.36 22.69
CA PRO A 3 42.72 14.48 22.82
C PRO A 3 41.38 15.21 22.66
N ALA A 4 41.37 16.53 22.88
CA ALA A 4 40.20 17.40 22.68
C ALA A 4 39.73 17.48 21.21
N ILE A 5 40.65 17.42 20.24
CA ILE A 5 40.29 17.49 18.81
C ILE A 5 39.63 16.18 18.36
N VAL A 6 40.11 15.04 18.87
CA VAL A 6 39.55 13.71 18.57
C VAL A 6 38.13 13.59 19.14
N GLY A 7 37.90 14.06 20.37
CA GLY A 7 36.57 14.05 20.99
C GLY A 7 35.55 14.93 20.25
N GLY A 8 35.97 16.12 19.78
CA GLY A 8 35.11 17.04 19.04
C GLY A 8 34.67 16.49 17.68
N ILE A 9 35.58 15.85 16.93
CA ILE A 9 35.27 15.27 15.62
C ILE A 9 34.28 14.10 15.76
N VAL A 10 34.47 13.23 16.76
CA VAL A 10 33.56 12.10 16.99
C VAL A 10 32.15 12.57 17.33
N ALA A 11 32.01 13.60 18.17
CA ALA A 11 30.70 14.14 18.54
C ALA A 11 29.93 14.72 17.33
N VAL A 12 30.63 15.45 16.45
CA VAL A 12 30.02 16.03 15.24
C VAL A 12 29.57 14.95 14.26
N VAL A 13 30.37 13.91 14.07
CA VAL A 13 30.04 12.79 13.19
C VAL A 13 28.83 12.01 13.72
N VAL A 14 28.76 11.75 15.02
CA VAL A 14 27.62 11.05 15.64
C VAL A 14 26.33 11.86 15.50
N LEU A 15 26.38 13.18 15.70
CA LEU A 15 25.21 14.05 15.54
C LEU A 15 24.74 14.13 14.08
N LEU A 16 25.66 14.18 13.12
CA LEU A 16 25.32 14.17 11.69
C LEU A 16 24.68 12.83 11.28
N LEU A 17 25.24 11.70 11.72
CA LEU A 17 24.68 10.38 11.45
C LEU A 17 23.30 10.19 12.10
N ALA A 18 23.14 10.64 13.35
CA ALA A 18 21.86 10.59 14.04
C ALA A 18 20.80 11.49 13.38
N GLY A 19 21.19 12.70 12.96
CA GLY A 19 20.31 13.62 12.24
C GLY A 19 19.89 13.07 10.87
N LEU A 20 20.83 12.49 10.13
CA LEU A 20 20.56 11.87 8.83
C LEU A 20 19.66 10.63 8.98
N ALA A 21 19.95 9.76 9.97
CA ALA A 21 19.12 8.61 10.29
C ALA A 21 17.70 9.04 10.68
N TRP A 22 17.55 10.10 11.49
CA TRP A 22 16.25 10.66 11.88
C TRP A 22 15.46 11.19 10.68
N VAL A 23 16.11 11.93 9.77
CA VAL A 23 15.47 12.45 8.55
C VAL A 23 15.05 11.31 7.62
N VAL A 24 15.91 10.30 7.42
CA VAL A 24 15.59 9.11 6.62
C VAL A 24 14.44 8.32 7.25
N MET A 25 14.45 8.13 8.57
CA MET A 25 13.37 7.45 9.30
C MET A 25 12.05 8.23 9.23
N ARG A 26 12.11 9.57 9.27
CA ARG A 26 10.94 10.44 9.13
C ARG A 26 10.41 10.47 7.70
N MET A 27 11.28 10.42 6.68
CA MET A 27 10.87 10.24 5.29
C MET A 27 10.26 8.86 5.04
N ARG A 28 10.67 7.83 5.80
CA ARG A 28 10.03 6.51 5.81
C ARG A 28 8.66 6.47 6.50
N ARG A 29 8.22 7.54 7.18
CA ARG A 29 6.79 7.72 7.52
C ARG A 29 5.99 8.18 6.30
N VAL A 30 6.11 7.44 5.20
CA VAL A 30 5.06 7.44 4.18
C VAL A 30 3.84 6.91 4.92
N VAL A 31 2.77 7.70 4.99
CA VAL A 31 1.50 7.24 5.56
C VAL A 31 1.16 5.95 4.82
N LYS A 32 0.97 4.86 5.54
CA LYS A 32 0.64 3.57 4.94
C LYS A 32 -0.85 3.38 5.03
N ILE A 33 -1.41 2.53 4.17
CA ILE A 33 -2.67 1.87 4.48
C ILE A 33 -2.32 0.90 5.61
N GLU A 34 -2.76 1.21 6.83
CA GLU A 34 -2.35 0.43 8.01
C GLU A 34 -3.19 -0.84 8.14
N THR A 35 -4.44 -0.80 7.68
CA THR A 35 -5.36 -1.92 7.80
C THR A 35 -6.23 -2.14 6.55
N PRO A 36 -6.68 -3.39 6.31
CA PRO A 36 -7.63 -3.69 5.23
C PRO A 36 -8.96 -2.94 5.35
N GLU A 37 -9.40 -2.65 6.56
CA GLU A 37 -10.64 -1.91 6.84
C GLU A 37 -10.53 -0.47 6.30
N GLU A 38 -9.37 0.17 6.42
CA GLU A 38 -9.13 1.51 5.86
C GLU A 38 -9.30 1.53 4.33
N ALA A 39 -8.86 0.46 3.65
CA ALA A 39 -9.04 0.30 2.22
C ALA A 39 -10.51 0.01 1.85
N ALA A 40 -11.21 -0.76 2.68
CA ALA A 40 -12.64 -1.03 2.51
C ALA A 40 -13.46 0.25 2.64
N ASP A 41 -13.27 1.01 3.73
CA ASP A 41 -13.97 2.28 3.99
C ASP A 41 -13.74 3.28 2.86
N ALA A 42 -12.49 3.39 2.38
CA ALA A 42 -12.16 4.26 1.26
C ALA A 42 -12.89 3.84 -0.03
N ALA A 43 -13.02 2.54 -0.28
CA ALA A 43 -13.75 2.03 -1.44
C ALA A 43 -15.25 2.30 -1.35
N GLN A 44 -15.86 2.07 -0.18
CA GLN A 44 -17.27 2.37 0.04
C GLN A 44 -17.58 3.87 -0.05
N ALA A 45 -16.66 4.71 0.44
CA ALA A 45 -16.83 6.16 0.40
C ALA A 45 -16.74 6.74 -1.02
N GLN A 46 -15.89 6.17 -1.88
CA GLN A 46 -15.64 6.70 -3.24
C GLN A 46 -16.47 6.00 -4.33
N LEU A 47 -16.85 4.73 -4.14
CA LEU A 47 -17.63 3.95 -5.09
C LEU A 47 -19.06 3.77 -4.58
N ARG A 48 -20.03 4.40 -5.26
CA ARG A 48 -21.45 4.27 -4.90
C ARG A 48 -21.92 2.83 -5.11
N GLY A 49 -22.54 2.27 -4.07
CA GLY A 49 -23.12 0.92 -4.12
C GLY A 49 -22.08 -0.20 -4.16
N PHE A 50 -20.84 0.06 -3.73
CA PHE A 50 -19.79 -0.95 -3.61
C PHE A 50 -19.80 -1.50 -2.17
N ALA A 51 -20.44 -2.63 -1.93
CA ALA A 51 -20.48 -3.26 -0.61
C ALA A 51 -19.27 -4.18 -0.45
N VAL A 52 -18.25 -3.75 0.28
CA VAL A 52 -16.98 -4.48 0.41
C VAL A 52 -17.21 -5.76 1.23
N ALA A 53 -16.89 -6.91 0.63
CA ALA A 53 -16.87 -8.21 1.30
C ALA A 53 -15.50 -8.53 1.90
N GLY A 54 -14.44 -7.97 1.34
CA GLY A 54 -13.08 -8.16 1.84
C GLY A 54 -12.08 -7.23 1.17
N ALA A 55 -10.96 -6.97 1.83
CA ALA A 55 -9.86 -6.19 1.29
C ALA A 55 -8.51 -6.84 1.60
N VAL A 56 -7.54 -6.64 0.72
CA VAL A 56 -6.13 -6.98 0.93
C VAL A 56 -5.30 -5.73 0.81
N VAL A 57 -4.33 -5.57 1.70
CA VAL A 57 -3.33 -4.50 1.63
C VAL A 57 -1.97 -5.13 1.31
N GLY A 58 -1.22 -4.51 0.40
CA GLY A 58 0.18 -4.88 0.17
C GLY A 58 1.01 -4.69 1.43
N ALA A 59 2.04 -5.50 1.63
CA ALA A 59 2.93 -5.40 2.79
C ALA A 59 3.66 -4.04 2.88
N ASP A 60 3.77 -3.32 1.77
CA ASP A 60 4.33 -1.97 1.70
C ASP A 60 3.33 -0.87 2.15
N GLY A 61 2.04 -1.21 2.26
CA GLY A 61 0.95 -0.30 2.59
C GLY A 61 0.70 0.79 1.55
N GLN A 62 1.22 0.64 0.32
CA GLN A 62 1.05 1.64 -0.76
C GLN A 62 -0.15 1.34 -1.65
N GLY A 63 -0.48 0.06 -1.80
CA GLY A 63 -1.60 -0.42 -2.58
C GLY A 63 -2.47 -1.38 -1.80
N ALA A 64 -3.76 -1.40 -2.12
CA ALA A 64 -4.73 -2.35 -1.62
C ALA A 64 -5.73 -2.70 -2.71
N LEU A 65 -6.44 -3.81 -2.51
CA LEU A 65 -7.47 -4.32 -3.39
C LEU A 65 -8.69 -4.64 -2.54
N ALA A 66 -9.80 -3.97 -2.81
CA ALA A 66 -11.08 -4.26 -2.19
C ALA A 66 -11.94 -5.08 -3.16
N ILE A 67 -12.67 -6.06 -2.61
CA ILE A 67 -13.56 -6.95 -3.34
C ILE A 67 -14.96 -6.72 -2.77
N ALA A 68 -15.92 -6.45 -3.65
CA ALA A 68 -17.32 -6.33 -3.29
C ALA A 68 -17.97 -7.72 -3.13
N ASP A 69 -19.10 -7.75 -2.43
CA ASP A 69 -19.95 -8.93 -2.24
C ASP A 69 -20.49 -9.51 -3.56
N ASP A 70 -20.73 -8.65 -4.54
CA ASP A 70 -21.12 -9.00 -5.91
C ASP A 70 -19.94 -9.45 -6.80
N GLY A 71 -18.72 -9.47 -6.24
CA GLY A 71 -17.51 -9.90 -6.93
C GLY A 71 -16.83 -8.82 -7.78
N ARG A 72 -17.29 -7.55 -7.76
CA ARG A 72 -16.53 -6.44 -8.34
C ARG A 72 -15.24 -6.18 -7.54
N VAL A 73 -14.22 -5.64 -8.20
CA VAL A 73 -12.94 -5.31 -7.57
C VAL A 73 -12.56 -3.86 -7.75
N ALA A 74 -11.98 -3.29 -6.71
CA ALA A 74 -11.53 -1.92 -6.67
C ALA A 74 -10.06 -1.87 -6.24
N ALA A 75 -9.23 -1.26 -7.07
CA ALA A 75 -7.86 -0.95 -6.72
C ALA A 75 -7.84 0.32 -5.88
N VAL A 76 -7.14 0.25 -4.75
CA VAL A 76 -6.93 1.36 -3.83
C VAL A 76 -5.44 1.66 -3.84
N LYS A 77 -5.08 2.92 -4.07
CA LYS A 77 -3.69 3.36 -3.99
C LYS A 77 -3.59 4.56 -3.10
N ARG A 78 -2.55 4.59 -2.28
CA ARG A 78 -2.22 5.79 -1.54
C ARG A 78 -1.42 6.75 -2.41
N ILE A 79 -1.96 7.95 -2.61
CA ILE A 79 -1.30 9.05 -3.32
C ILE A 79 -1.09 10.17 -2.29
N GLY A 80 0.13 10.23 -1.75
CA GLY A 80 0.48 11.16 -0.68
C GLY A 80 -0.32 10.89 0.61
N LYS A 81 -1.19 11.82 1.00
CA LYS A 81 -2.02 11.70 2.20
C LYS A 81 -3.41 11.10 1.93
N THR A 82 -3.79 10.97 0.66
CA THR A 82 -5.14 10.59 0.25
C THR A 82 -5.14 9.16 -0.29
N LEU A 83 -6.23 8.45 -0.05
CA LEU A 83 -6.52 7.18 -0.71
C LEU A 83 -7.34 7.46 -1.97
N THR A 84 -6.88 6.96 -3.10
CA THR A 84 -7.63 7.04 -4.35
C THR A 84 -8.09 5.65 -4.72
N VAL A 85 -9.37 5.53 -5.05
CA VAL A 85 -10.00 4.26 -5.37
C VAL A 85 -10.50 4.28 -6.80
N ARG A 86 -10.28 3.17 -7.52
CA ARG A 86 -10.84 2.94 -8.85
C ARG A 86 -11.35 1.52 -8.97
N GLU A 87 -12.58 1.37 -9.46
CA GLU A 87 -13.10 0.07 -9.89
C GLU A 87 -12.33 -0.42 -11.11
N VAL A 88 -11.90 -1.67 -11.08
CA VAL A 88 -11.06 -2.30 -12.12
C VAL A 88 -11.64 -3.64 -12.53
N SER A 89 -11.21 -4.16 -13.68
CA SER A 89 -11.60 -5.49 -14.11
C SER A 89 -10.68 -6.55 -13.52
N TRP A 90 -11.21 -7.73 -13.17
CA TRP A 90 -10.38 -8.88 -12.83
C TRP A 90 -9.31 -9.23 -13.87
N ARG A 91 -9.56 -8.92 -15.16
CA ARG A 91 -8.59 -9.15 -16.23
C ARG A 91 -7.32 -8.30 -16.11
N THR A 92 -7.38 -7.19 -15.37
CA THR A 92 -6.25 -6.29 -15.17
C THR A 92 -5.48 -6.59 -13.89
N VAL A 93 -5.95 -7.56 -13.09
CA VAL A 93 -5.26 -8.09 -11.90
C VAL A 93 -4.32 -9.20 -12.36
N ARG A 94 -3.01 -8.98 -12.20
CA ARG A 94 -1.96 -9.91 -12.62
C ARG A 94 -1.10 -10.29 -11.43
N ALA A 95 -0.90 -11.59 -11.23
CA ALA A 95 0.12 -12.06 -10.30
C ALA A 95 1.51 -11.88 -10.90
N THR A 96 2.42 -11.35 -10.09
CA THR A 96 3.83 -11.14 -10.40
C THR A 96 4.68 -11.76 -9.30
N HIS A 97 5.98 -11.88 -9.51
CA HIS A 97 6.87 -12.44 -8.49
C HIS A 97 6.94 -11.58 -7.22
N GLU A 98 6.71 -10.27 -7.34
CA GLU A 98 6.75 -9.34 -6.21
C GLU A 98 5.42 -9.27 -5.43
N GLY A 99 4.32 -9.75 -6.03
CA GLY A 99 2.96 -9.68 -5.48
C GLY A 99 1.91 -9.51 -6.59
N ILE A 100 0.88 -8.71 -6.36
CA ILE A 100 -0.22 -8.51 -7.32
C ILE A 100 -0.13 -7.13 -7.96
N LEU A 101 -0.04 -7.09 -9.29
CA LEU A 101 -0.08 -5.86 -10.08
C LEU A 101 -1.47 -5.67 -10.66
N VAL A 102 -2.05 -4.48 -10.45
CA VAL A 102 -3.38 -4.13 -10.94
C VAL A 102 -3.28 -2.94 -11.88
N GLU A 103 -3.57 -3.16 -13.15
CA GLU A 103 -3.62 -2.10 -14.14
C GLU A 103 -4.98 -1.40 -14.08
N THR A 104 -5.00 -0.13 -13.66
CA THR A 104 -6.26 0.60 -13.45
C THR A 104 -6.75 1.33 -14.70
N GLY A 105 -5.88 1.52 -15.69
CA GLY A 105 -6.16 2.32 -16.89
C GLY A 105 -6.31 3.82 -16.65
N ASP A 106 -6.23 4.26 -15.39
CA ASP A 106 -6.35 5.66 -14.99
C ASP A 106 -4.97 6.31 -14.95
N LYS A 107 -4.78 7.44 -15.65
CA LYS A 107 -3.49 8.16 -15.68
C LYS A 107 -3.10 8.73 -14.31
N ALA A 108 -4.07 9.06 -13.46
CA ALA A 108 -3.80 9.61 -12.14
C ALA A 108 -3.42 8.51 -11.14
N LEU A 109 -4.06 7.35 -11.22
CA LEU A 109 -3.81 6.23 -10.31
C LEU A 109 -2.60 5.39 -10.76
N GLY A 110 -2.47 5.21 -12.08
CA GLY A 110 -1.50 4.30 -12.69
C GLY A 110 -1.71 2.85 -12.25
N ALA A 111 -0.70 2.02 -12.43
CA ALA A 111 -0.74 0.67 -11.88
C ALA A 111 -0.64 0.69 -10.34
N VAL A 112 -1.36 -0.22 -9.69
CA VAL A 112 -1.33 -0.45 -8.24
C VAL A 112 -0.60 -1.76 -7.99
N MET A 113 0.51 -1.70 -7.26
CA MET A 113 1.21 -2.90 -6.81
C MET A 113 0.79 -3.21 -5.37
N LEU A 114 0.43 -4.46 -5.12
CA LEU A 114 0.26 -5.01 -3.80
C LEU A 114 1.47 -5.92 -3.53
N ALA A 115 2.46 -5.39 -2.81
CA ALA A 115 3.68 -6.13 -2.51
C ALA A 115 3.39 -7.32 -1.56
N GLN A 116 4.00 -8.47 -1.84
CA GLN A 116 3.95 -9.68 -1.01
C GLN A 116 2.53 -10.21 -0.74
N VAL A 117 1.58 -9.92 -1.64
CA VAL A 117 0.24 -10.50 -1.62
C VAL A 117 0.19 -11.68 -2.59
N ASP A 118 -0.31 -12.83 -2.13
CA ASP A 118 -0.49 -14.00 -2.97
C ASP A 118 -1.94 -14.10 -3.49
N VAL A 119 -2.11 -14.78 -4.63
CA VAL A 119 -3.42 -15.17 -5.18
C VAL A 119 -4.24 -15.98 -4.17
N LEU A 120 -3.60 -16.74 -3.29
CA LEU A 120 -4.25 -17.48 -2.21
C LEU A 120 -4.90 -16.57 -1.16
N ASP A 121 -4.30 -15.41 -0.86
CA ASP A 121 -4.88 -14.43 0.06
C ASP A 121 -6.14 -13.80 -0.56
N ILE A 122 -6.08 -13.46 -1.84
CA ILE A 122 -7.23 -12.95 -2.60
C ILE A 122 -8.35 -14.00 -2.67
N ARG A 123 -8.02 -15.28 -2.91
CA ARG A 123 -9.01 -16.37 -2.95
C ARG A 123 -9.68 -16.62 -1.60
N ARG A 124 -8.99 -16.37 -0.48
CA ARG A 124 -9.58 -16.49 0.86
C ARG A 124 -10.57 -15.37 1.18
N LEU A 125 -10.44 -14.22 0.52
CA LEU A 125 -11.34 -13.08 0.65
C LEU A 125 -12.51 -13.11 -0.33
N ALA A 126 -12.39 -13.85 -1.43
CA ALA A 126 -13.53 -14.09 -2.31
C ALA A 126 -14.62 -14.85 -1.53
N PRO A 127 -15.86 -14.34 -1.46
CA PRO A 127 -16.94 -15.05 -0.78
C PRO A 127 -17.13 -16.43 -1.42
N LYS A 128 -17.41 -17.45 -0.60
CA LYS A 128 -17.55 -18.87 -0.97
C LYS A 128 -18.61 -19.16 -2.07
N SER A 129 -19.27 -18.14 -2.59
CA SER A 129 -20.35 -18.18 -3.59
C SER A 129 -19.91 -17.91 -5.03
N VAL A 130 -18.67 -17.52 -5.31
CA VAL A 130 -18.21 -17.33 -6.70
C VAL A 130 -17.94 -18.70 -7.35
N ARG A 131 -18.97 -19.30 -7.97
CA ARG A 131 -18.77 -20.39 -8.93
C ARG A 131 -18.17 -19.81 -10.20
N VAL A 132 -16.99 -20.32 -10.54
CA VAL A 132 -16.33 -20.18 -11.84
C VAL A 132 -17.13 -20.92 -12.91
#